data_AF-A0A2X2WL33-F1
#
_entry.id   AF-A0A2X2WL33-F1
#
_cell.length_a   1.000
_cell.length_b   1.000
_cell.length_c   1.000
_cell.angle_alpha   90.00
_cell.angle_beta   90.00
_cell.angle_gamma   90.00
#
_symmetry.space_group_name_H-M   'P 1'
#
loop_
_entity.id
_entity.type
_entity.pdbx_description
1 polymer ?
#
loop_
_entity_poly.entity_id
_entity_poly.type
_entity_poly.pdbx_seq_one_letter_code
_entity_poly.pdbx_strand_id
1 'polypeptide(L)' 'MYSRLLTICVATMLIASCATTGSARIEVVDTACDWVKPIYGTAHDWDVLDKQTKRDILAHNKTWQANCHKKQAMSL' A
#
# COMPACT_ATOMS: atom_id res chain seq x y z
N MET A 1 -46.66 15.98 31.41
CA MET A 1 -45.43 15.35 31.96
C MET A 1 -44.78 14.39 30.95
N TYR A 2 -45.53 13.45 30.35
CA TYR A 2 -45.02 12.48 29.36
C TYR A 2 -44.38 13.09 28.10
N SER A 3 -44.96 14.17 27.56
CA SER A 3 -44.46 14.82 26.34
C SER A 3 -43.04 15.37 26.49
N ARG A 4 -42.68 15.96 27.64
CA ARG A 4 -41.31 16.43 27.88
C ARG A 4 -40.31 15.29 28.08
N LEU A 5 -40.76 14.19 28.70
CA LEU A 5 -39.94 12.98 28.85
C LEU A 5 -39.62 12.35 27.48
N LEU A 6 -40.62 12.31 26.58
CA LEU A 6 -40.46 11.82 25.21
C LEU A 6 -39.45 12.67 24.43
N THR A 7 -39.53 14.00 24.52
CA THR A 7 -38.58 14.90 23.83
C THR A 7 -37.15 14.69 24.31
N ILE A 8 -36.95 14.44 25.61
CA ILE A 8 -35.61 14.17 26.17
C ILE A 8 -35.06 12.85 25.64
N CYS A 9 -35.87 11.78 25.60
CA CYS A 9 -35.44 10.47 25.08
C CYS A 9 -35.06 10.52 23.59
N VAL A 10 -35.83 11.26 22.78
CA VAL A 10 -35.54 11.45 21.35
C VAL A 10 -34.22 12.20 21.16
N ALA A 11 -33.97 13.26 21.96
CA ALA A 11 -32.72 14.00 21.90
C ALA A 11 -31.50 13.13 22.24
N THR A 12 -31.61 12.24 23.25
CA THR A 12 -30.50 11.35 23.62
C THR A 12 -30.17 10.29 22.55
N MET A 13 -31.18 9.76 21.85
CA MET A 13 -30.98 8.78 20.78
C MET A 13 -30.29 9.39 19.55
N LEU A 14 -30.60 10.65 19.22
CA LEU A 14 -30.01 11.35 18.08
C LEU A 14 -28.52 11.69 18.29
N ILE A 15 -28.11 11.98 19.54
CA ILE A 15 -26.71 12.33 19.85
C ILE A 15 -25.81 11.09 19.88
N ALA A 16 -26.34 9.92 20.27
CA ALA A 16 -25.59 8.66 20.31
C ALA A 16 -25.24 8.10 18.92
N SER A 17 -25.91 8.56 17.85
CA SER A 17 -25.68 8.08 16.48
C SER A 17 -24.50 8.77 15.77
N CYS A 18 -23.76 9.63 16.46
CA CYS A 18 -22.52 10.19 15.91
C CYS A 18 -21.42 9.10 15.95
N ALA A 19 -21.48 8.17 15.00
CA ALA A 19 -20.36 7.30 14.70
C ALA A 19 -19.23 8.18 14.17
N THR A 20 -18.28 8.51 15.03
CA THR A 20 -16.97 8.98 14.58
C THR A 20 -16.39 7.82 13.78
N THR A 21 -16.42 7.94 12.45
CA THR A 21 -15.53 7.17 11.59
C THR A 21 -14.12 7.57 12.04
N GLY A 22 -13.59 6.84 13.02
CA GLY A 22 -12.27 7.08 13.58
C GLY A 22 -11.28 7.22 12.43
N SER A 23 -10.30 8.11 12.61
CA SER A 23 -9.23 8.42 11.64
C SER A 23 -8.97 7.22 10.72
N ALA A 24 -9.55 7.26 9.52
CA ALA A 24 -9.21 6.31 8.49
C ALA A 24 -7.75 6.60 8.21
N ARG A 25 -6.86 5.75 8.73
CA ARG A 25 -5.44 5.85 8.42
C ARG A 25 -5.34 5.55 6.93
N ILE A 26 -5.22 6.60 6.13
CA ILE A 26 -4.79 6.50 4.74
C ILE A 26 -3.31 6.17 4.83
N GLU A 27 -3.01 4.92 5.18
CA GLU A 27 -1.67 4.38 5.02
C GLU A 27 -1.46 4.28 3.52
N VAL A 28 -0.65 5.18 2.98
CA VAL A 28 -0.13 5.06 1.62
C VAL A 28 0.84 3.87 1.66
N VAL A 29 0.29 2.68 1.44
CA VAL A 29 1.09 1.47 1.31
C VAL A 29 1.79 1.54 -0.02
N ASP A 30 3.13 1.65 0.01
CA ASP A 30 3.95 1.46 -1.18
C ASP A 30 3.93 -0.03 -1.55
N THR A 31 2.95 -0.41 -2.36
CA THR A 31 2.79 -1.77 -2.89
C THR A 31 3.74 -2.06 -4.04
N ALA A 32 4.69 -1.17 -4.36
CA ALA A 32 5.61 -1.37 -5.49
C ALA A 32 6.34 -2.71 -5.42
N CYS A 33 6.76 -3.15 -4.23
CA CYS A 33 7.46 -4.43 -4.09
C CYS A 33 6.58 -5.67 -4.34
N ASP A 34 5.26 -5.53 -4.30
CA ASP A 34 4.32 -6.63 -4.54
C ASP A 34 4.28 -6.96 -6.04
N TRP A 35 4.23 -5.93 -6.88
CA TRP A 35 4.08 -6.07 -8.33
C TRP A 35 5.38 -5.85 -9.12
N VAL A 36 6.40 -5.18 -8.57
CA VAL A 36 7.73 -5.07 -9.20
C VAL A 36 8.55 -6.33 -8.89
N LYS A 37 9.15 -6.91 -9.93
CA LYS A 37 10.06 -8.06 -9.84
C LYS A 37 11.37 -7.80 -10.61
N PRO A 38 12.45 -8.54 -10.31
CA PRO A 38 13.64 -8.52 -11.14
C PRO A 38 13.37 -8.99 -12.56
N ILE A 39 14.10 -8.42 -13.51
CA ILE A 39 14.04 -8.79 -14.92
C ILE A 39 15.17 -9.77 -15.21
N TYR A 40 14.81 -10.96 -15.69
CA TYR A 40 15.74 -12.00 -16.14
C TYR A 40 15.53 -12.24 -17.63
N GLY A 41 16.60 -12.60 -18.32
CA GLY A 41 16.59 -12.94 -19.74
C GLY A 41 17.39 -14.20 -20.01
N THR A 42 17.11 -14.85 -21.13
CA THR A 42 17.91 -15.94 -21.67
C THR A 42 19.14 -15.39 -22.42
N ALA A 43 20.07 -16.26 -22.78
CA ALA A 43 21.25 -15.85 -23.56
C ALA A 43 20.86 -15.09 -24.85
N HIS A 44 19.85 -15.57 -25.57
CA HIS A 44 19.38 -14.93 -26.79
C HIS A 44 18.79 -13.52 -26.54
N ASP A 45 18.01 -13.37 -25.47
CA ASP A 45 17.45 -12.05 -25.10
C ASP A 45 18.56 -11.06 -24.80
N TRP A 46 19.63 -11.50 -24.12
CA TRP A 46 20.78 -10.65 -23.88
C TRP A 46 21.52 -10.30 -25.16
N ASP A 47 21.64 -11.20 -26.15
CA ASP A 47 22.38 -10.90 -27.37
C ASP A 47 21.70 -9.83 -28.24
N VAL A 48 20.37 -9.78 -28.23
CA VAL A 48 19.60 -8.79 -29.03
C VAL A 48 19.43 -7.43 -28.34
N LEU A 49 19.64 -7.35 -27.02
CA LEU A 49 19.54 -6.10 -26.27
C LEU A 49 20.77 -5.20 -26.44
N ASP A 50 20.53 -3.89 -26.57
CA ASP A 50 21.59 -2.91 -26.61
C ASP A 50 22.28 -2.75 -25.23
N LYS A 51 23.46 -2.13 -25.25
CA LYS A 51 24.30 -1.99 -24.06
C LYS A 51 23.67 -1.10 -22.98
N GLN A 52 22.84 -0.12 -23.35
CA GLN A 52 22.18 0.77 -22.41
C GLN A 52 21.03 0.05 -21.71
N THR A 53 20.15 -0.64 -22.44
CA THR A 53 19.06 -1.41 -21.81
C THR A 53 19.59 -2.47 -20.84
N LYS A 54 20.71 -3.13 -21.15
CA LYS A 54 21.38 -4.04 -20.20
C LYS A 54 21.79 -3.34 -18.89
N ARG A 55 22.33 -2.11 -18.98
CA ARG A 55 22.71 -1.32 -17.80
C ARG A 55 21.48 -0.92 -16.98
N ASP A 56 20.41 -0.54 -17.66
CA ASP A 56 19.17 -0.12 -17.01
C ASP A 56 18.49 -1.29 -16.29
N ILE A 57 18.46 -2.49 -16.91
CA ILE A 57 17.98 -3.71 -16.26
C ILE A 57 18.83 -4.06 -15.04
N LEU A 58 20.15 -3.93 -15.12
CA LEU A 58 21.03 -4.16 -13.98
C LEU A 58 20.76 -3.16 -12.84
N ALA A 59 20.55 -1.88 -13.15
CA ALA A 59 20.22 -0.85 -12.19
C ALA A 59 18.86 -1.10 -11.53
N HIS A 60 17.86 -1.48 -12.31
CA HIS A 60 16.53 -1.88 -11.84
C HIS A 60 16.62 -3.04 -10.84
N ASN A 61 17.29 -4.14 -11.22
CA ASN A 61 17.42 -5.33 -10.37
C ASN A 61 18.15 -5.05 -9.05
N LYS A 62 19.21 -4.23 -9.09
CA LYS A 62 19.91 -3.78 -7.88
C LYS A 62 19.02 -2.93 -6.97
N THR A 63 18.26 -2.02 -7.56
CA THR A 63 17.32 -1.16 -6.82
C THR A 63 16.22 -1.98 -6.16
N TRP A 64 15.67 -2.95 -6.89
CA TRP A 64 14.70 -3.90 -6.34
C TRP A 64 15.30 -4.70 -5.18
N GLN A 65 16.52 -5.21 -5.31
CA GLN A 65 17.17 -5.96 -4.24
C GLN A 65 17.38 -5.11 -2.97
N ALA A 66 17.78 -3.85 -3.14
CA ALA A 66 18.01 -2.94 -2.02
C ALA A 66 16.71 -2.54 -1.31
N ASN A 67 15.62 -2.30 -2.05
CA ASN A 67 14.39 -1.75 -1.51
C ASN A 67 13.34 -2.81 -1.14
N CYS A 68 13.25 -3.90 -1.90
CA CYS A 68 12.19 -4.90 -1.77
C CYS A 68 12.67 -6.19 -1.10
N HIS A 69 13.79 -6.77 -1.55
CA HIS A 69 14.29 -8.03 -0.98
C HIS A 69 14.74 -7.86 0.49
N LYS A 70 15.45 -6.76 0.80
CA LYS A 70 15.88 -6.48 2.19
C LYS A 70 14.71 -6.19 3.13
N LYS A 71 13.64 -5.52 2.67
CA LYS A 71 12.45 -5.26 3.49
C LYS A 71 11.71 -6.56 3.81
N GLN A 72 11.53 -7.45 2.83
CA GLN A 72 10.87 -8.75 3.05
C GLN A 72 11.61 -9.65 4.04
N ALA A 73 12.94 -9.64 4.03
CA ALA A 73 13.75 -10.40 4.98
C ALA A 73 13.68 -9.87 6.42
N MET A 74 13.30 -8.60 6.62
CA MET A 74 13.20 -7.96 7.95
C MET A 74 11.76 -7.89 8.48
N SER A 75 10.77 -8.26 7.66
CA SER A 75 9.35 -8.37 8.05
C SER A 75 8.92 -9.78 8.44
N LEU A 76 9.86 -10.74 8.44
CA LEU A 76 9.71 -12.13 8.89
C LEU A 76 10.43 -12.31 10.23
#